data_AF-A0A534KAS6-F1
#
_entry.id   AF-A0A534KAS6-F1
#
_cell.length_a   1.000
_cell.length_b   1.000
_cell.length_c   1.000
_cell.angle_alpha   90.00
_cell.angle_beta   90.00
_cell.angle_gamma   90.00
#
_symmetry.space_group_name_H-M   'P 1'
#
loop_
_entity.id
_entity.type
_entity.pdbx_description
1 polymer ?
#
loop_
_entity_poly.entity_id
_entity_poly.type
_entity_poly.pdbx_seq_one_letter_code
_entity_poly.pdbx_strand_id
1 'polypeptide(L)' 'MDIKRSGSRSSSEGPMESFTGKVRLEPLFRSTAPGRVQGASVTFEPAARSAWHSHPVGQTLIVTAGRGFVQS' A
#
# COMPACT_ATOMS: atom_id res chain seq x y z
N MET A 1 -23.70 5.35 5.63
CA MET A 1 -22.39 6.05 5.70
C MET A 1 -21.50 5.24 6.62
N ASP A 2 -20.31 4.83 6.17
CA ASP A 2 -19.33 4.09 7.00
C ASP A 2 -18.05 4.94 7.10
N ILE A 3 -17.65 5.26 8.32
CA ILE A 3 -16.48 6.11 8.60
C ILE A 3 -15.49 5.28 9.41
N LYS A 4 -14.29 5.10 8.88
CA LYS A 4 -13.16 4.58 9.66
C LYS A 4 -12.29 5.76 10.07
N ARG A 5 -12.17 5.96 11.39
CA ARG A 5 -11.39 7.07 11.95
C ARG A 5 -9.89 6.81 11.79
N SER A 6 -9.10 7.87 11.75
CA SER A 6 -7.64 7.74 11.81
C SER A 6 -7.23 6.92 13.05
N GLY A 7 -6.27 6.01 12.89
CA GLY A 7 -5.82 5.10 13.94
C GLY A 7 -6.76 3.94 14.26
N SER A 8 -7.95 3.85 13.65
CA SER A 8 -8.88 2.73 13.91
C SER A 8 -8.52 1.44 13.18
N ARG A 9 -7.47 1.44 12.36
CA ARG A 9 -6.98 0.27 11.63
C ARG A 9 -5.54 0.02 12.03
N SER A 10 -5.21 -1.22 12.33
CA SER A 10 -3.85 -1.63 12.61
C SER A 10 -3.01 -1.59 11.34
N SER A 11 -1.75 -1.17 11.50
CA SER A 11 -0.73 -1.41 10.49
C SER A 11 -0.13 -2.81 10.65
N SER A 12 0.41 -3.35 9.57
CA SER A 12 1.18 -4.60 9.56
C SER A 12 2.53 -4.41 8.86
N GLU A 13 3.45 -5.33 9.06
CA GLU A 13 4.64 -5.42 8.21
C GLU A 13 4.27 -6.02 6.85
N GLY A 14 5.03 -5.63 5.81
CA GLY A 14 4.96 -6.22 4.48
C GLY A 14 5.45 -7.67 4.48
N PRO A 15 4.73 -8.61 3.83
CA PRO A 15 5.19 -10.00 3.70
C PRO A 15 6.57 -10.06 3.02
N MET A 16 7.47 -10.87 3.56
CA MET A 16 8.86 -10.96 3.08
C MET A 16 8.96 -11.50 1.64
N GLU A 17 7.94 -12.21 1.16
CA GLU A 17 7.84 -12.70 -0.21
C GLU A 17 7.50 -11.58 -1.20
N SER A 18 6.85 -10.51 -0.73
CA SER A 18 6.40 -9.38 -1.54
C SER A 18 7.33 -8.17 -1.46
N PHE A 19 8.20 -8.11 -0.46
CA PHE A 19 9.04 -6.95 -0.17
C PHE A 19 10.45 -7.35 0.27
N THR A 20 11.43 -6.52 -0.08
CA THR A 20 12.75 -6.56 0.56
C THR A 20 12.91 -5.35 1.46
N GLY A 21 13.46 -5.55 2.66
CA GLY A 21 13.61 -4.51 3.68
C GLY A 21 12.34 -4.33 4.51
N LYS A 22 12.35 -3.33 5.40
CA LYS A 22 11.21 -3.05 6.29
C LYS A 22 10.17 -2.19 5.57
N VAL A 23 8.95 -2.71 5.50
CA VAL A 23 7.81 -2.03 4.88
C VAL A 23 6.63 -2.08 5.85
N ARG A 24 6.00 -0.94 6.11
CA ARG A 24 4.77 -0.84 6.90
C ARG A 24 3.58 -0.62 5.99
N LEU A 25 2.55 -1.44 6.13
CA LEU A 25 1.29 -1.38 5.41
C LEU A 25 0.18 -0.91 6.33
N GLU A 26 -0.60 0.06 5.88
CA GLU A 26 -1.79 0.55 6.57
C GLU A 26 -2.99 0.54 5.61
N PRO A 27 -3.95 -0.37 5.78
CA PRO A 27 -5.14 -0.43 4.92
C PRO A 27 -6.00 0.83 5.06
N LEU A 28 -6.44 1.43 3.95
CA LEU A 28 -7.25 2.66 3.97
C LEU A 28 -8.69 2.46 3.51
N PHE A 29 -8.94 1.61 2.52
CA PHE A 29 -10.29 1.22 2.13
C PHE A 29 -10.27 0.02 1.19
N ARG A 30 -11.42 -0.66 1.12
CA ARG A 30 -11.75 -1.62 0.08
C ARG A 30 -13.20 -1.38 -0.29
N SER A 31 -13.49 -1.18 -1.57
CA SER A 31 -14.86 -1.03 -2.02
C SER A 31 -15.65 -2.32 -1.80
N THR A 32 -16.93 -2.17 -1.47
CA THR A 32 -17.89 -3.27 -1.53
C THR A 32 -18.33 -3.48 -2.99
N ALA A 33 -18.78 -4.69 -3.31
CA ALA A 33 -19.33 -4.98 -4.63
C ALA A 33 -20.44 -3.97 -5.01
N PRO A 34 -20.51 -3.50 -6.26
CA PRO A 34 -19.71 -3.92 -7.43
C PRO A 34 -18.35 -3.20 -7.57
N GLY A 35 -18.01 -2.30 -6.66
CA GLY A 35 -16.72 -1.60 -6.66
C GLY A 35 -15.55 -2.55 -6.43
N ARG A 36 -14.44 -2.30 -7.12
CA ARG A 36 -13.24 -3.16 -7.10
C ARG A 36 -11.98 -2.44 -6.60
N VAL A 37 -12.06 -1.15 -6.34
CA VAL A 37 -10.90 -0.36 -5.92
C VAL A 37 -10.57 -0.63 -4.45
N GLN A 38 -9.27 -0.65 -4.17
CA GLN A 38 -8.72 -0.76 -2.83
C GLN A 38 -7.55 0.21 -2.69
N GLY A 39 -7.31 0.66 -1.46
CA GLY A 39 -6.24 1.60 -1.16
C GLY A 39 -5.58 1.28 0.17
N ALA A 40 -4.28 1.49 0.22
CA ALA A 40 -3.47 1.39 1.43
C ALA A 40 -2.40 2.50 1.41
N SER A 41 -1.98 2.94 2.59
CA SER A 41 -0.76 3.71 2.76
C SER A 41 0.38 2.72 2.99
N VAL A 42 1.47 2.89 2.25
CA VAL A 42 2.65 2.00 2.34
C VAL A 42 3.86 2.87 2.64
N THR A 43 4.54 2.58 3.74
CA THR A 43 5.78 3.27 4.14
C THR A 43 6.96 2.33 3.92
N PHE A 44 7.95 2.78 3.17
CA PHE A 44 9.18 2.06 2.92
C PHE A 44 10.29 2.70 3.75
N GLU A 45 10.97 1.91 4.58
CA GLU A 45 12.24 2.34 5.16
C GLU A 45 13.30 2.50 4.05
N PRO A 46 14.41 3.23 4.30
CA PRO A 46 15.47 3.40 3.32
C PRO A 46 15.90 2.06 2.68
N ALA A 47 15.97 2.05 1.34
CA ALA A 47 16.28 0.88 0.50
C ALA A 47 15.26 -0.29 0.50
N ALA A 48 14.15 -0.17 1.25
CA ALA A 48 13.05 -1.10 1.13
C ALA A 48 12.28 -0.90 -0.18
N ARG A 49 11.82 -1.99 -0.79
CA ARG A 49 11.05 -1.97 -2.05
C ARG A 49 10.18 -3.21 -2.22
N SER A 50 9.18 -3.14 -3.09
CA SER A 50 8.43 -4.31 -3.52
C SER A 50 9.28 -5.23 -4.39
N ALA A 51 8.91 -6.51 -4.42
CA ALA A 51 9.28 -7.40 -5.50
C ALA A 51 8.67 -6.92 -6.83
N TRP A 52 9.19 -7.43 -7.95
CA TRP A 52 8.58 -7.24 -9.26
C TRP A 52 7.17 -7.80 -9.28
N HIS A 53 6.20 -7.02 -9.75
CA HIS A 53 4.80 -7.42 -9.81
C HIS A 53 4.06 -6.64 -10.89
N SER A 54 2.85 -7.09 -11.20
CA SER A 54 1.92 -6.37 -12.09
C SER A 54 0.52 -6.34 -11.49
N HIS A 55 -0.26 -5.33 -11.89
CA HIS A 55 -1.68 -5.24 -11.56
C HIS A 55 -2.51 -5.36 -12.84
N PRO A 56 -3.49 -6.29 -12.91
CA PRO A 56 -4.27 -6.54 -14.13
C PRO A 56 -5.01 -5.32 -14.71
N VAL A 57 -5.31 -4.34 -13.85
CA VAL A 57 -6.02 -3.10 -14.21
C VAL A 57 -5.20 -1.85 -13.85
N GLY A 58 -3.88 -2.01 -13.75
CA GLY A 58 -2.96 -0.95 -13.36
C GLY A 58 -2.99 -0.60 -11.86
N GLN A 59 -2.13 0.33 -11.49
CA GLN A 59 -2.00 0.87 -10.14
C GLN A 59 -1.72 2.38 -10.24
N THR A 60 -2.25 3.15 -9.30
CA THR A 60 -1.95 4.59 -9.16
C THR A 60 -1.25 4.81 -7.82
N LEU A 61 -0.11 5.50 -7.85
CA LEU A 61 0.65 5.86 -6.66
C LEU A 61 0.53 7.37 -6.42
N ILE A 62 0.22 7.74 -5.18
CA ILE A 62 0.24 9.14 -4.72
C ILE A 62 1.27 9.21 -3.60
N VAL A 63 2.39 9.89 -3.87
CA VAL A 63 3.46 10.06 -2.88
C VAL A 63 3.03 11.12 -1.87
N THR A 64 2.98 10.76 -0.60
CA THR A 64 2.54 11.65 0.49
C THR A 64 3.69 12.17 1.36
N ALA A 65 4.84 11.48 1.38
CA ALA A 65 6.03 11.88 2.11
C ALA A 65 7.30 11.23 1.54
N GLY A 66 8.45 11.88 1.72
CA GLY A 66 9.77 11.33 1.37
C GLY A 66 10.09 11.36 -0.13
N ARG A 67 11.03 10.48 -0.53
CA ARG A 67 11.39 10.23 -1.94
C ARG A 67 11.57 8.73 -2.15
N GLY A 68 11.29 8.23 -3.35
CA GLY A 68 11.49 6.84 -3.72
C GLY A 68 11.77 6.67 -5.21
N PHE A 69 11.98 5.42 -5.62
CA PHE A 69 12.14 5.03 -7.02
C PHE A 69 10.98 4.16 -7.46
N VAL A 70 10.62 4.26 -8.74
CA VAL A 70 9.66 3.38 -9.40
C VAL A 70 10.27 2.96 -10.74
N GLN A 71 10.03 1.70 -11.10
CA GLN A 71 10.34 1.16 -12.42
C GLN A 71 9.20 0.21 -12.81
N SER A 72 8.74 0.32 -14.06
CA SER A 72 7.60 -0.42 -14.62
C SER A 72 7.96 -1.10 -15.92
#